data_AF-A0A7G9RFP7-F1
#
_entry.id   AF-A0A7G9RFP7-F1
#
_cell.length_a   1.000
_cell.length_b   1.000
_cell.length_c   1.000
_cell.angle_alpha   90.00
_cell.angle_beta   90.00
_cell.angle_gamma   90.00
#
_symmetry.space_group_name_H-M   'P 1'
#
loop_
_entity.id
_entity.type
_entity.pdbx_description
1 polymer ?
#
loop_
_entity_poly.entity_id
_entity_poly.type
_entity_poly.pdbx_seq_one_letter_code
_entity_poly.pdbx_strand_id
1 'polypeptide(L)'
;MGYDVPPVPETLIEDLAYNLGEVEARRWLVAAREVAGRLIAQWQLVPHQVLAGGAMSLCVKCADPEGRELVLKVPTDVAGGAAETAALRAWAGDGAPACSGRTRRPPRC
;
A
#
# COMPACT_ATOMS: atom_id res chain seq x y z
N MET A 1 -4.61 -7.49 -19.18
CA MET A 1 -4.52 -6.04 -18.93
C MET A 1 -3.81 -5.89 -17.60
N GLY A 2 -2.64 -5.23 -17.57
CA GLY A 2 -2.00 -4.90 -16.29
C GLY A 2 -2.83 -3.84 -15.59
N TYR A 3 -3.16 -4.04 -14.33
CA TYR A 3 -3.85 -3.01 -13.57
C TYR A 3 -2.82 -1.99 -13.08
N ASP A 4 -2.87 -0.78 -13.64
CA ASP A 4 -2.05 0.34 -13.18
C ASP A 4 -2.54 0.88 -11.83
N VAL A 5 -1.62 1.47 -11.06
CA VAL A 5 -1.95 2.16 -9.82
C VAL A 5 -2.86 3.36 -10.16
N PRO A 6 -4.05 3.49 -9.52
CA PRO A 6 -4.97 4.60 -9.77
C PRO A 6 -4.32 5.98 -9.55
N PRO A 7 -4.94 7.06 -10.07
CA PRO A 7 -4.48 8.42 -9.82
C PRO A 7 -4.33 8.72 -8.33
N VAL A 8 -3.26 9.44 -7.99
CA VAL A 8 -2.97 9.85 -6.61
C VAL A 8 -3.74 11.14 -6.32
N PRO A 9 -4.55 11.21 -5.24
CA PRO A 9 -5.24 12.44 -4.85
C PRO A 9 -4.28 13.58 -4.55
N GLU A 10 -4.64 14.81 -4.93
CA GLU A 10 -3.83 16.01 -4.65
C GLU A 10 -3.57 16.19 -3.15
N THR A 11 -4.58 15.94 -2.31
CA THR A 11 -4.46 16.03 -0.86
C THR A 11 -3.41 15.10 -0.28
N LEU A 12 -3.21 13.91 -0.86
CA LEU A 12 -2.13 13.01 -0.45
C LEU A 12 -0.76 13.58 -0.85
N ILE A 13 -0.65 14.22 -2.02
CA ILE A 13 0.59 14.86 -2.48
C ILE A 13 0.95 16.01 -1.53
N GLU A 14 -0.04 16.82 -1.13
CA GLU A 14 0.11 17.91 -0.17
C GLU A 14 0.56 17.40 1.21
N ASP A 15 -0.10 16.37 1.74
CA ASP A 15 0.26 15.78 3.04
C ASP A 15 1.68 15.21 3.04
N LEU A 16 2.08 14.51 1.97
CA LEU A 16 3.44 13.99 1.83
C LEU A 16 4.46 15.13 1.74
N ALA A 17 4.17 16.19 0.97
CA ALA A 17 5.04 17.34 0.86
C ALA A 17 5.21 18.07 2.19
N TYR A 18 4.14 18.19 2.99
CA TYR A 18 4.19 18.76 4.32
C TYR A 18 5.12 17.97 5.27
N ASN A 19 5.10 16.64 5.21
CA ASN A 19 5.87 15.78 6.12
C ASN A 19 7.31 15.50 5.66
N LEU A 20 7.54 15.30 4.36
CA LEU A 20 8.84 14.90 3.81
C LEU A 20 9.60 16.05 3.13
N GLY A 21 8.91 17.14 2.79
CA GLY A 21 9.37 18.16 1.86
C GLY A 21 9.05 17.80 0.40
N GLU A 22 8.76 18.81 -0.43
CA GLU A 22 8.23 18.64 -1.80
C GLU A 22 9.08 17.72 -2.69
N VAL A 23 10.41 17.92 -2.70
CA VAL A 23 11.33 17.16 -3.55
C VAL A 23 11.34 15.68 -3.15
N GLU A 24 11.41 15.42 -1.85
CA GLU A 24 11.47 14.05 -1.34
C GLU A 24 10.12 13.34 -1.48
N ALA A 25 9.02 14.04 -1.17
CA ALA A 25 7.67 13.55 -1.41
C ALA A 25 7.46 13.10 -2.86
N ARG A 26 7.91 13.92 -3.83
CA ARG A 26 7.80 13.58 -5.26
C ARG A 26 8.65 12.37 -5.63
N ARG A 27 9.90 12.30 -5.16
CA ARG A 27 10.80 11.16 -5.41
C ARG A 27 10.23 9.87 -4.83
N TRP A 28 9.81 9.93 -3.58
CA TRP A 28 9.22 8.80 -2.88
C TRP A 28 7.94 8.33 -3.57
N LEU A 29 7.05 9.24 -3.98
CA LEU A 29 5.78 8.86 -4.61
C LEU A 29 5.98 8.12 -5.93
N VAL A 30 6.98 8.50 -6.74
CA VAL A 30 7.35 7.76 -7.95
C VAL A 30 7.76 6.33 -7.59
N ALA A 31 8.70 6.16 -6.66
CA ALA A 31 9.17 4.85 -6.24
C ALA A 31 8.06 4.00 -5.60
N ALA A 32 7.20 4.61 -4.77
CA ALA A 32 6.10 3.93 -4.10
C ALA A 32 5.07 3.41 -5.10
N ARG A 33 4.76 4.17 -6.16
CA ARG A 33 3.86 3.71 -7.24
C ARG A 33 4.45 2.54 -8.02
N GLU A 34 5.75 2.55 -8.30
CA GLU A 34 6.41 1.41 -8.95
C GLU A 34 6.37 0.15 -8.08
N VAL A 35 6.62 0.28 -6.77
CA VAL A 35 6.49 -0.82 -5.80
C VAL A 35 5.06 -1.33 -5.78
N ALA A 36 4.07 -0.44 -5.67
CA ALA A 36 2.67 -0.81 -5.64
C ALA A 36 2.23 -1.54 -6.91
N GLY A 37 2.65 -1.07 -8.10
CA GLY A 37 2.36 -1.73 -9.37
C GLY A 37 2.91 -3.15 -9.44
N ARG A 38 4.16 -3.36 -8.97
CA ARG A 38 4.75 -4.70 -8.89
C ARG A 38 3.97 -5.62 -7.93
N LEU A 39 3.58 -5.12 -6.76
CA LEU A 39 2.83 -5.90 -5.78
C LEU A 39 1.41 -6.23 -6.24
N ILE A 40 0.72 -5.27 -6.89
CA ILE A 40 -0.59 -5.47 -7.51
C ILE A 40 -0.51 -6.60 -8.53
N ALA A 41 0.47 -6.55 -9.44
CA ALA A 41 0.66 -7.61 -10.44
C ALA A 41 1.02 -8.95 -9.81
N GLN A 42 1.96 -8.97 -8.86
CA GLN A 42 2.43 -10.18 -8.19
C GLN A 42 1.33 -10.89 -7.40
N TRP A 43 0.45 -10.13 -6.76
CA TRP A 43 -0.64 -10.65 -5.94
C TRP A 43 -1.98 -10.74 -6.68
N GLN A 44 -2.00 -10.39 -7.97
CA GLN A 44 -3.20 -10.38 -8.82
C GLN A 44 -4.33 -9.55 -8.22
N LEU A 45 -3.98 -8.41 -7.62
CA LEU A 45 -4.95 -7.50 -7.04
C LEU A 45 -5.65 -6.69 -8.13
N VAL A 46 -6.92 -6.36 -7.89
CA VAL A 46 -7.68 -5.40 -8.69
C VAL A 46 -7.71 -4.08 -7.93
N PRO A 47 -6.93 -3.06 -8.32
CA PRO A 47 -6.90 -1.78 -7.64
C PRO A 47 -8.15 -0.96 -7.98
N HIS A 48 -8.70 -0.28 -6.98
CA HIS A 48 -9.90 0.56 -7.10
C HIS A 48 -9.57 2.04 -6.93
N GLN A 49 -8.84 2.40 -5.86
CA GLN A 49 -8.64 3.80 -5.49
C GLN A 49 -7.38 3.99 -4.63
N VAL A 50 -6.63 5.07 -4.87
CA VAL A 50 -5.63 5.57 -3.92
C VAL A 50 -6.33 6.45 -2.86
N LEU A 51 -6.06 6.19 -1.58
CA LEU A 51 -6.68 6.91 -0.47
C LEU A 51 -5.92 8.20 -0.13
N ALA A 52 -6.68 9.25 0.21
CA ALA A 52 -6.15 10.56 0.56
C ALA A 52 -5.49 10.62 1.96
N GLY A 53 -5.98 9.85 2.94
CA GLY A 53 -5.58 10.00 4.36
C GLY A 53 -4.25 9.34 4.77
N GLY A 54 -3.32 9.16 3.84
CA GLY A 54 -2.06 8.45 4.06
C GLY A 54 -0.86 9.40 4.22
N ALA A 55 -0.83 10.25 5.25
CA ALA A 55 0.21 11.29 5.39
C ALA A 55 1.67 10.76 5.31
N MET A 56 1.88 9.48 5.61
CA MET A 56 3.18 8.81 5.55
C MET A 56 3.15 7.50 4.77
N SER A 57 2.16 7.29 3.89
CA SER A 57 2.01 6.02 3.15
C SER A 57 1.14 6.14 1.90
N LEU A 58 1.42 5.32 0.89
CA LEU A 58 0.56 5.15 -0.27
C LEU A 58 -0.38 3.99 0.03
N CYS A 59 -1.67 4.28 0.17
CA CYS A 59 -2.70 3.29 0.45
C CYS A 59 -3.59 3.11 -0.78
N VAL A 60 -3.68 1.88 -1.29
CA VAL A 60 -4.51 1.53 -2.44
C VAL A 60 -5.59 0.55 -1.99
N LYS A 61 -6.87 0.95 -2.09
CA LYS A 61 -8.00 0.01 -1.99
C LYS A 61 -7.95 -0.94 -3.18
N CYS A 62 -8.07 -2.22 -2.93
CA CYS A 62 -8.08 -3.25 -3.95
C CYS A 62 -8.94 -4.44 -3.54
N ALA A 63 -9.17 -5.37 -4.48
CA ALA A 63 -9.71 -6.69 -4.21
C ALA A 63 -8.71 -7.78 -4.63
N ASP A 64 -8.73 -8.93 -3.96
CA ASP A 64 -8.02 -10.12 -4.43
C ASP A 64 -8.84 -10.92 -5.47
N PRO A 65 -8.28 -11.96 -6.10
CA PRO A 65 -9.01 -12.77 -7.08
C PRO A 65 -10.27 -13.45 -6.54
N GLU A 66 -10.37 -13.61 -5.22
CA GLU A 66 -11.54 -14.16 -4.54
C GLU A 66 -12.59 -13.07 -4.20
N GLY A 67 -12.34 -11.82 -4.59
CA GLY A 67 -13.24 -10.69 -4.37
C GLY A 67 -13.17 -10.08 -2.97
N ARG A 68 -12.19 -10.46 -2.15
CA ARG A 68 -12.03 -9.88 -0.79
C ARG A 68 -11.43 -8.49 -0.88
N GLU A 69 -12.05 -7.54 -0.20
CA GLU A 69 -11.53 -6.18 -0.09
C GLU A 69 -10.26 -6.13 0.77
N LEU A 70 -9.24 -5.44 0.25
CA LEU A 70 -7.93 -5.28 0.86
C LEU A 70 -7.46 -3.84 0.71
N VAL A 71 -6.48 -3.47 1.53
CA VAL A 71 -5.70 -2.25 1.35
C VAL A 71 -4.24 -2.64 1.18
N LEU A 72 -3.67 -2.30 0.03
CA LEU A 72 -2.22 -2.34 -0.18
C LEU A 72 -1.62 -1.05 0.38
N LYS A 73 -0.70 -1.17 1.34
CA LYS A 73 -0.02 -0.03 1.96
C LYS A 73 1.47 -0.08 1.69
N VAL A 74 2.03 1.03 1.19
CA VAL A 74 3.47 1.24 1.02
C VAL A 74 3.89 2.41 1.92
N PRO A 75 4.57 2.16 3.04
CA PRO A 75 4.98 3.20 3.97
C PRO A 75 6.18 4.00 3.44
N THR A 76 6.33 5.23 3.94
CA THR A 76 7.48 6.11 3.64
C THR A 76 8.77 5.66 4.31
N ASP A 77 8.65 5.00 5.45
CA ASP A 77 9.77 4.48 6.20
C ASP A 77 9.56 3.01 6.64
N VAL A 78 10.66 2.27 6.71
CA VAL A 78 10.64 0.82 7.01
C VAL A 78 10.26 0.56 8.48
N ALA A 79 10.68 1.44 9.40
CA ALA A 79 10.47 1.24 10.83
C ALA A 79 8.99 1.38 11.23
N GLY A 80 8.31 2.40 10.71
CA GLY A 80 6.88 2.65 10.84
C GLY A 80 6.05 1.54 10.22
N GLY A 81 6.44 1.06 9.02
CA GLY A 81 5.82 -0.11 8.40
C GLY A 81 5.94 -1.38 9.24
N ALA A 82 7.11 -1.62 9.83
CA ALA A 82 7.35 -2.76 10.71
C ALA A 82 6.56 -2.66 12.02
N ALA A 83 6.49 -1.47 12.62
CA ALA A 83 5.73 -1.20 13.84
C ALA A 83 4.22 -1.42 13.63
N GLU A 84 3.66 -0.92 12.52
CA GLU A 84 2.26 -1.15 12.17
C GLU A 84 1.97 -2.64 11.92
N THR A 85 2.85 -3.33 11.18
CA THR A 85 2.71 -4.77 10.96
C THR A 85 2.73 -5.55 12.28
N ALA A 86 3.61 -5.16 13.22
CA ALA A 86 3.67 -5.77 14.55
C ALA A 86 2.39 -5.49 15.36
N ALA A 87 1.87 -4.27 15.32
CA ALA A 87 0.64 -3.89 15.99
C ALA A 87 -0.58 -4.66 15.45
N LEU A 88 -0.74 -4.73 14.12
CA LEU A 88 -1.84 -5.48 13.49
C LEU A 88 -1.78 -6.97 13.82
N ARG A 89 -0.57 -7.55 13.90
CA ARG A 89 -0.40 -8.94 14.36
C ARG A 89 -0.77 -9.15 15.82
N ALA A 90 -0.44 -8.18 16.68
CA ALA A 90 -0.80 -8.24 18.09
C ALA A 90 -2.31 -8.14 18.31
N TRP A 91 -3.02 -7.39 17.47
CA TRP A 91 -4.48 -7.26 17.53
C TRP A 91 -5.20 -8.46 16.89
N ALA A 92 -4.56 -9.17 15.96
CA ALA A 92 -5.06 -10.44 15.39
C ALA A 92 -6.51 -10.40 14.86
N GLY A 93 -6.97 -9.24 14.37
CA GLY A 93 -8.34 -9.06 13.87
C GLY A 93 -9.36 -8.58 14.92
N ASP A 94 -8.96 -8.38 16.17
CA ASP A 94 -9.81 -7.84 17.24
C ASP A 94 -9.97 -6.33 17.10
N GLY A 95 -10.89 -5.91 16.23
CA GLY A 95 -11.15 -4.50 15.94
C GLY A 95 -10.15 -3.82 15.01
N ALA A 96 -9.13 -4.53 14.52
CA ALA A 96 -8.18 -4.07 13.51
C ALA A 96 -8.21 -4.93 12.24
N PRO A 97 -7.79 -4.39 11.08
CA PRO A 97 -7.62 -5.18 9.87
C PRO A 97 -6.62 -6.32 10.06
N ALA A 98 -6.96 -7.53 9.61
CA ALA A 98 -6.00 -8.63 9.59
C ALA A 98 -4.98 -8.46 8.45
N CYS A 99 -3.69 -8.71 8.72
CA CYS A 99 -2.68 -8.74 7.67
C CYS A 99 -2.90 -9.95 6.75
N SER A 100 -3.03 -9.73 5.43
CA SER A 100 -3.01 -10.82 4.47
C SER A 100 -1.58 -11.31 4.28
N GLY A 101 -1.22 -12.40 4.97
CA GLY A 101 0.10 -13.02 4.88
C GLY A 101 0.33 -13.74 3.55
N ARG A 102 0.32 -13.04 2.41
CA ARG A 102 0.77 -13.62 1.13
C ARG A 102 2.28 -13.38 0.95
N THR A 103 3.08 -14.10 1.74
CA THR A 103 4.50 -14.28 1.38
C THR A 103 4.59 -15.04 0.05
N ARG A 104 5.58 -14.70 -0.79
CA ARG A 104 5.95 -15.41 -2.03
C ARG A 104 5.56 -16.89 -1.95
N ARG A 105 4.54 -17.31 -2.69
CA ARG A 105 4.34 -18.74 -2.95
C ARG A 105 5.45 -19.12 -3.93
N PRO A 106 6.43 -19.97 -3.57
CA PRO A 106 7.38 -20.45 -4.57
C PRO A 106 6.58 -21.15 -5.69
N PRO A 107 7.04 -21.07 -6.95
CA PRO A 107 6.38 -21.80 -8.03
C PRO A 107 6.32 -23.27 -7.62
N ARG A 108 5.12 -23.85 -7.67
CA ARG A 108 4.98 -25.30 -7.56
C ARG A 108 5.63 -25.88 -8.82
N CYS A 109 6.62 -26.74 -8.61
CA CYS A 109 7.32 -27.50 -9.65
C CYS A 109 6.33 -28.29 -10.52
#